data_AF-A0A0P6XKP3-F1
#
_entry.id   AF-A0A0P6XKP3-F1
#
_cell.length_a   1.000
_cell.length_b   1.000
_cell.length_c   1.000
_cell.angle_alpha   90.00
_cell.angle_beta   90.00
_cell.angle_gamma   90.00
#
_symmetry.space_group_name_H-M   'P 1'
#
loop_
_entity.id
_entity.type
_entity.pdbx_description
1 polymer ?
#
loop_
_entity_poly.entity_id
_entity_poly.type
_entity_poly.pdbx_seq_one_letter_code
_entity_poly.pdbx_strand_id
1 'polypeptide(L)'
;MPANTISTGQAWLVRAGYLRSVEGKTAYLPLGQRVLASFQRLVDEEMGRLGAQQVILPPLGADVSLSAPLIPWKGLTCAWNSTENETSLAPTHFKTIQTLAQRDLQTYRQLPCTLYTYAYLTTTPWERLAPLRLTQGLVLESFTLAGAPAALEGAHRRHLQALWNVLHRLGVPVRVALAGPPTPPAPQMLWVPHPQGDLAVLSCPHSDYAALEAFATFTKSEPTPEPPLPLEPIPTPGVQTIRDLADFLKLPEARLAKALFYLAQIEGEEILVLALVRGDRALSEAKLATALGAHHLRPAPPEAITAIGAVPGYASPIGLKEGVRILVDDWIPRSPNLVAGANRLDTHMRHVNFGRDFSADQVTDLSLAEAGDPCPYCQAPLERQMGFAIAWVAALGALEMITFLDEEGRSHTSYGVYSRLSLDAALLALAEQHHNAHGLKWPVVLAPYAIHLIVLGGRKAPQVLEEGERLYGLLQAAGVSVLYDDRDVSPGVKFNDADLIGLPLRLTLSPRTLEAAAVEVKWREEAESQTLPLATVLEWVRRGLAERSTLPQPHEFTG
;
A
#
# COMPACT_ATOMS: atom_id res chain seq x y z
N MET A 1 18.58 15.77 13.38
CA MET A 1 17.28 15.23 12.92
C MET A 1 16.20 15.76 13.86
N PRO A 2 15.01 16.17 13.39
CA PRO A 2 13.88 16.45 14.28
C PRO A 2 13.57 15.22 15.14
N ALA A 3 13.16 15.42 16.40
CA ALA A 3 13.10 14.34 17.41
C ALA A 3 12.07 13.22 17.12
N ASN A 4 11.24 13.32 16.08
CA ASN A 4 10.14 12.39 15.78
C ASN A 4 10.05 12.00 14.29
N THR A 5 11.13 12.13 13.52
CA THR A 5 11.14 11.71 12.11
C THR A 5 11.71 10.31 12.00
N ILE A 6 10.99 9.44 11.32
CA ILE A 6 11.33 8.03 11.19
C ILE A 6 12.29 7.87 10.03
N SER A 7 12.02 8.48 8.87
CA SER A 7 12.85 8.35 7.66
C SER A 7 13.55 9.65 7.22
N THR A 8 14.51 9.52 6.29
CA THR A 8 15.35 10.64 5.81
C THR A 8 14.53 11.66 5.02
N GLY A 9 13.72 11.20 4.05
CA GLY A 9 12.82 12.03 3.26
C GLY A 9 11.83 12.79 4.14
N GLN A 10 11.22 12.12 5.14
CA GLN A 10 10.36 12.79 6.11
C GLN A 10 11.12 13.86 6.90
N ALA A 11 12.34 13.55 7.35
CA ALA A 11 13.17 14.51 8.06
C ALA A 11 13.44 15.75 7.21
N TRP A 12 13.68 15.60 5.91
CA TRP A 12 13.86 16.72 5.00
C TRP A 12 12.57 17.52 4.77
N LEU A 13 11.43 16.87 4.55
CA LEU A 13 10.13 17.53 4.41
C LEU A 13 9.80 18.40 5.64
N VAL A 14 10.07 17.89 6.84
CA VAL A 14 9.89 18.65 8.08
C VAL A 14 10.92 19.77 8.17
N ARG A 15 12.22 19.49 8.01
CA ARG A 15 13.28 20.50 8.16
C ARG A 15 13.14 21.66 7.17
N ALA A 16 12.80 21.37 5.92
CA ALA A 16 12.64 22.37 4.86
C ALA A 16 11.30 23.13 4.91
N GLY A 17 10.43 22.83 5.88
CA GLY A 17 9.17 23.56 6.02
C GLY A 17 8.10 23.18 5.01
N TYR A 18 8.08 21.93 4.53
CA TYR A 18 7.02 21.40 3.68
C TYR A 18 5.85 20.89 4.51
N LEU A 19 6.15 20.18 5.61
CA LEU A 19 5.16 19.54 6.46
C LEU A 19 5.35 19.93 7.93
N ARG A 20 4.25 19.98 8.68
CA ARG A 20 4.24 20.10 10.15
C ARG A 20 3.21 19.16 10.74
N SER A 21 3.50 18.62 11.92
CA SER A 21 2.47 17.93 12.71
C SER A 21 1.68 18.96 13.51
N VAL A 22 0.35 18.85 13.45
CA VAL A 22 -0.61 19.64 14.23
C VAL A 22 -1.59 18.66 14.83
N GLU A 23 -1.58 18.50 16.15
CA GLU A 23 -2.48 17.56 16.88
C GLU A 23 -2.42 16.11 16.33
N GLY A 24 -1.24 15.65 15.93
CA GLY A 24 -1.04 14.32 15.35
C GLY A 24 -1.45 14.19 13.88
N LYS A 25 -1.92 15.27 13.24
CA LYS A 25 -2.24 15.34 11.82
C LYS A 25 -1.16 16.08 11.04
N THR A 26 -1.05 15.80 9.74
CA THR A 26 -0.05 16.44 8.88
C THR A 26 -0.63 17.67 8.19
N ALA A 27 -0.04 18.83 8.46
CA ALA A 27 -0.31 20.08 7.78
C ALA A 27 0.69 20.28 6.63
N TYR A 28 0.16 20.54 5.44
CA TYR A 28 0.94 20.95 4.27
C TYR A 28 1.16 22.47 4.32
N LEU A 29 2.41 22.88 4.50
CA LEU A 29 2.82 24.29 4.45
C LEU A 29 2.92 24.77 2.99
N PRO A 30 3.14 26.08 2.72
CA PRO A 30 3.08 26.62 1.35
C PRO A 30 3.96 25.86 0.33
N LEU A 31 5.17 25.43 0.70
CA LEU A 31 6.03 24.62 -0.17
C LEU A 31 5.45 23.22 -0.42
N GLY A 32 4.96 22.56 0.64
CA GLY A 32 4.31 21.26 0.56
C GLY A 32 3.06 21.28 -0.30
N GLN A 33 2.20 22.29 -0.14
CA GLN A 33 0.99 22.46 -0.91
C GLN A 33 1.28 22.63 -2.41
N ARG A 34 2.34 23.36 -2.78
CA ARG A 34 2.72 23.56 -4.19
C ARG A 34 3.27 22.28 -4.84
N VAL A 35 4.04 21.48 -4.10
CA VAL A 35 4.47 20.15 -4.59
C VAL A 35 3.27 19.22 -4.74
N LEU A 36 2.38 19.20 -3.75
CA LEU A 36 1.16 18.41 -3.79
C LEU A 36 0.29 18.76 -5.01
N ALA A 37 0.06 20.05 -5.27
CA ALA A 37 -0.68 20.50 -6.44
C ALA A 37 -0.01 20.09 -7.76
N SER A 38 1.33 20.15 -7.81
CA SER A 38 2.09 19.70 -8.98
C SER A 38 1.97 18.20 -9.21
N PHE A 39 1.98 17.41 -8.14
CA PHE A 39 1.77 15.97 -8.17
C PHE A 39 0.33 15.62 -8.59
N GLN A 40 -0.68 16.28 -8.01
CA GLN A 40 -2.09 16.08 -8.38
C GLN A 40 -2.33 16.32 -9.86
N ARG A 41 -1.74 17.36 -10.44
CA ARG A 41 -1.82 17.60 -11.89
C ARG A 41 -1.29 16.41 -12.72
N LEU A 42 -0.17 15.81 -12.31
CA LEU A 42 0.38 14.63 -13.02
C LEU A 42 -0.52 13.40 -12.83
N VAL A 43 -1.12 13.25 -11.66
CA VAL A 43 -2.12 12.20 -11.40
C VAL A 43 -3.35 12.43 -12.27
N ASP A 44 -3.86 13.65 -12.37
CA ASP A 44 -5.01 14.02 -13.20
C ASP A 44 -4.76 13.76 -14.69
N GLU A 45 -3.53 13.96 -15.17
CA GLU A 45 -3.13 13.58 -16.54
C GLU A 45 -3.28 12.06 -16.78
N GLU A 46 -2.82 11.22 -15.87
CA GLU A 46 -2.94 9.76 -15.99
C GLU A 46 -4.40 9.28 -15.80
N MET A 47 -5.14 9.90 -14.87
CA MET A 47 -6.58 9.64 -14.71
C MET A 47 -7.39 10.09 -15.94
N GLY A 48 -6.97 11.19 -16.58
CA GLY A 48 -7.53 11.63 -17.86
C GLY A 48 -7.31 10.61 -18.98
N ARG A 49 -6.13 9.99 -19.05
CA ARG A 49 -5.85 8.89 -20.01
C ARG A 49 -6.72 7.65 -19.76
N LEU A 50 -7.12 7.41 -18.52
CA LEU A 50 -8.08 6.36 -18.16
C LEU A 50 -9.53 6.69 -18.59
N GLY A 51 -9.80 7.93 -18.98
CA GLY A 51 -11.16 8.43 -19.20
C GLY A 51 -11.93 8.66 -17.90
N ALA A 52 -11.22 8.83 -16.78
CA ALA A 52 -11.84 9.06 -15.49
C ALA A 52 -12.31 10.52 -15.33
N GLN A 53 -13.46 10.68 -14.69
CA GLN A 53 -14.09 11.98 -14.46
C GLN A 53 -13.95 12.38 -12.99
N GLN A 54 -13.43 13.58 -12.76
CA GLN A 54 -13.24 14.09 -11.41
C GLN A 54 -14.59 14.53 -10.83
N VAL A 55 -14.84 14.15 -9.58
CA VAL A 55 -16.00 14.59 -8.80
C VAL A 55 -15.56 15.14 -7.45
N ILE A 56 -16.35 16.07 -6.90
CA ILE A 56 -16.20 16.55 -5.53
C ILE A 56 -17.30 15.91 -4.70
N LEU A 57 -16.92 15.16 -3.67
CA LEU A 57 -17.85 14.48 -2.78
C LEU A 57 -17.87 15.19 -1.41
N PRO A 58 -19.01 15.15 -0.68
CA PRO A 58 -19.10 15.76 0.63
C PRO A 58 -18.23 15.00 1.66
N PRO A 59 -17.61 15.69 2.63
CA PRO A 59 -16.96 15.02 3.76
C PRO A 59 -18.01 14.23 4.55
N LEU A 60 -17.66 12.99 4.92
CA LEU A 60 -18.55 12.08 5.61
C LEU A 60 -18.07 11.86 7.05
N GLY A 61 -18.99 11.85 8.01
CA GLY A 61 -18.72 11.41 9.38
C GLY A 61 -18.55 9.89 9.47
N ALA A 62 -17.96 9.39 10.56
CA ALA A 62 -17.71 7.97 10.78
C ALA A 62 -18.97 7.13 10.96
N ASP A 63 -20.09 7.76 11.34
CA ASP A 63 -21.41 7.14 11.50
C ASP A 63 -21.99 6.65 10.17
N VAL A 64 -21.37 7.02 9.05
CA VAL A 64 -21.49 6.29 7.79
C VAL A 64 -20.75 4.96 7.97
N SER A 65 -21.30 4.11 8.85
CA SER A 65 -20.92 2.74 9.07
C SER A 65 -20.90 2.05 7.72
N LEU A 66 -19.69 1.86 7.22
CA LEU A 66 -19.45 1.04 6.07
C LEU A 66 -19.39 -0.38 6.60
N SER A 67 -20.55 -1.02 6.67
CA SER A 67 -20.66 -2.40 6.23
C SER A 67 -20.42 -2.44 4.71
N ALA A 68 -19.22 -2.03 4.27
CA ALA A 68 -18.78 -2.18 2.89
C ALA A 68 -17.89 -3.42 2.85
N PRO A 69 -18.43 -4.59 2.48
CA PRO A 69 -17.68 -5.85 2.34
C PRO A 69 -16.66 -5.83 1.18
N LEU A 70 -16.20 -4.66 0.73
CA LEU A 70 -15.75 -4.43 -0.63
C LEU A 70 -14.28 -4.00 -0.79
N ILE A 71 -13.54 -3.68 0.28
CA ILE A 71 -12.08 -3.66 0.18
C ILE A 71 -11.62 -5.09 0.47
N PRO A 72 -10.95 -5.79 -0.46
CA PRO A 72 -10.86 -7.26 -0.50
C PRO A 72 -9.87 -7.84 0.51
N TRP A 73 -9.95 -7.37 1.75
CA TRP A 73 -9.29 -7.93 2.91
C TRP A 73 -10.29 -8.34 3.97
N LYS A 74 -11.05 -9.36 3.62
CA LYS A 74 -11.94 -10.13 4.51
C LYS A 74 -11.24 -10.65 5.80
N GLY A 75 -9.92 -10.56 5.95
CA GLY A 75 -9.20 -10.91 7.19
C GLY A 75 -8.66 -9.74 8.03
N LEU A 76 -8.81 -8.50 7.58
CA LEU A 76 -8.39 -7.29 8.31
C LEU A 76 -9.58 -6.35 8.37
N THR A 77 -10.69 -6.77 8.99
CA THR A 77 -11.68 -5.77 9.40
C THR A 77 -11.07 -4.98 10.54
N CYS A 78 -10.81 -3.70 10.29
CA CYS A 78 -10.96 -2.76 11.38
C CYS A 78 -12.47 -2.65 11.59
N ALA A 79 -13.00 -3.46 12.50
CA ALA A 79 -14.20 -3.06 13.22
C ALA A 79 -13.85 -1.71 13.86
N TRP A 80 -14.30 -0.62 13.27
CA TRP A 80 -14.34 0.65 13.98
C TRP A 80 -15.37 0.44 15.07
N ASN A 81 -14.90 0.10 16.27
CA ASN A 81 -15.74 0.14 17.44
C ASN A 81 -16.02 1.63 17.66
N SER A 82 -17.15 2.10 17.14
CA SER A 82 -17.58 3.50 17.17
C SER A 82 -17.98 3.96 18.58
N THR A 83 -17.47 3.29 19.62
CA THR A 83 -17.76 3.63 21.01
C THR A 83 -16.95 4.83 21.48
N GLU A 84 -15.92 5.27 20.74
CA GLU A 84 -15.14 6.46 21.09
C GLU A 84 -14.96 7.41 19.89
N ASN A 85 -15.68 8.54 19.97
CA ASN A 85 -15.57 9.78 19.19
C ASN A 85 -16.33 9.91 17.84
N GLU A 86 -17.42 10.67 17.93
CA GLU A 86 -18.25 11.30 16.87
C GLU A 86 -17.47 12.25 15.90
N THR A 87 -16.13 12.27 15.93
CA THR A 87 -15.28 13.22 15.18
C THR A 87 -14.41 12.58 14.09
N SER A 88 -14.60 11.28 13.82
CA SER A 88 -13.84 10.57 12.79
C SER A 88 -14.45 10.78 11.39
N LEU A 89 -13.58 10.94 10.38
CA LEU A 89 -14.00 10.99 8.97
C LEU A 89 -14.23 9.56 8.46
N ALA A 90 -15.10 9.39 7.47
CA ALA A 90 -15.26 8.08 6.83
C ALA A 90 -13.92 7.57 6.26
N PRO A 91 -13.72 6.23 6.20
CA PRO A 91 -12.51 5.65 5.62
C PRO A 91 -12.53 5.60 4.08
N THR A 92 -13.69 5.73 3.42
CA THR A 92 -13.86 5.73 1.96
C THR A 92 -15.19 6.38 1.54
N HIS A 93 -15.26 6.90 0.31
CA HIS A 93 -16.48 7.41 -0.32
C HIS A 93 -17.34 6.36 -1.04
N PHE A 94 -17.01 5.07 -0.96
CA PHE A 94 -17.68 4.03 -1.74
C PHE A 94 -19.23 4.08 -1.64
N LYS A 95 -19.80 4.26 -0.44
CA LYS A 95 -21.26 4.35 -0.26
C LYS A 95 -21.87 5.57 -0.96
N THR A 96 -21.20 6.71 -0.93
CA THR A 96 -21.63 7.92 -1.66
C THR A 96 -21.65 7.67 -3.16
N ILE A 97 -20.60 7.06 -3.70
CA ILE A 97 -20.54 6.67 -5.10
C ILE A 97 -21.63 5.65 -5.45
N GLN A 98 -21.87 4.67 -4.58
CA GLN A 98 -22.95 3.70 -4.75
C GLN A 98 -24.32 4.37 -4.83
N THR A 99 -24.62 5.30 -3.92
CA THR A 99 -25.89 6.07 -3.92
C THR A 99 -26.03 6.94 -5.17
N LEU A 100 -24.95 7.58 -5.62
CA LEU A 100 -24.97 8.36 -6.87
C LEU A 100 -25.21 7.45 -8.08
N ALA A 101 -24.47 6.33 -8.16
CA ALA A 101 -24.59 5.37 -9.25
C ALA A 101 -26.00 4.77 -9.32
N GLN A 102 -26.58 4.40 -8.18
CA GLN A 102 -27.97 3.92 -8.09
C GLN A 102 -29.00 4.85 -8.73
N ARG A 103 -28.81 6.16 -8.56
CA ARG A 103 -29.74 7.16 -9.06
C ARG A 103 -29.48 7.47 -10.53
N ASP A 104 -28.22 7.58 -10.91
CA ASP A 104 -27.84 8.21 -12.18
C ASP A 104 -27.41 7.20 -13.25
N LEU A 105 -27.02 5.97 -12.87
CA LEU A 105 -26.74 4.87 -13.80
C LEU A 105 -28.03 4.12 -14.11
N GLN A 106 -28.51 4.22 -15.34
CA GLN A 106 -29.79 3.64 -15.78
C GLN A 106 -29.64 2.72 -16.99
N THR A 107 -28.59 2.90 -17.81
CA THR A 107 -28.43 2.15 -19.07
C THR A 107 -26.99 1.75 -19.33
N TYR A 108 -26.81 0.62 -20.02
CA TYR A 108 -25.51 0.10 -20.45
C TYR A 108 -24.68 1.13 -21.25
N ARG A 109 -25.31 2.10 -21.92
CA ARG A 109 -24.64 3.16 -22.69
C ARG A 109 -23.79 4.10 -21.84
N GLN A 110 -24.02 4.11 -20.52
CA GLN A 110 -23.24 4.89 -19.56
C GLN A 110 -22.03 4.10 -19.04
N LEU A 111 -21.83 2.84 -19.48
CA LEU A 111 -20.76 1.96 -19.02
C LEU A 111 -19.72 1.68 -20.13
N PRO A 112 -18.44 1.47 -19.77
CA PRO A 112 -17.88 1.65 -18.44
C PRO A 112 -17.76 3.14 -18.06
N CYS A 113 -17.90 3.45 -16.78
CA CYS A 113 -17.72 4.80 -16.25
C CYS A 113 -16.69 4.77 -15.12
N THR A 114 -15.76 5.72 -15.10
CA THR A 114 -14.78 5.86 -14.01
C THR A 114 -14.91 7.22 -13.38
N LEU A 115 -15.11 7.26 -12.06
CA LEU A 115 -15.15 8.48 -11.26
C LEU A 115 -13.94 8.51 -10.32
N TYR A 116 -13.38 9.68 -10.05
CA TYR A 116 -12.34 9.83 -9.03
C TYR A 116 -12.50 11.12 -8.23
N THR A 117 -11.97 11.12 -7.01
CA THR A 117 -12.03 12.27 -6.10
C THR A 117 -10.77 12.36 -5.26
N TYR A 118 -10.42 13.58 -4.87
CA TYR A 118 -9.44 13.83 -3.82
C TYR A 118 -10.15 14.10 -2.51
N ALA A 119 -9.75 13.41 -1.45
CA ALA A 119 -10.36 13.59 -0.15
C ALA A 119 -9.39 13.38 1.01
N TYR A 120 -9.68 14.05 2.11
CA TYR A 120 -9.06 13.78 3.39
C TYR A 120 -9.87 12.69 4.10
N LEU A 121 -9.27 11.53 4.34
CA LEU A 121 -9.94 10.36 4.89
C LEU A 121 -9.16 9.79 6.05
N THR A 122 -9.85 9.03 6.90
CA THR A 122 -9.20 8.27 7.96
C THR A 122 -8.37 7.16 7.34
N THR A 123 -7.12 7.01 7.80
CA THR A 123 -6.22 5.95 7.34
C THR A 123 -6.63 4.63 7.98
N THR A 124 -6.67 3.56 7.19
CA THR A 124 -6.89 2.22 7.72
C THR A 124 -5.63 1.69 8.42
N PRO A 125 -5.71 0.66 9.30
CA PRO A 125 -4.53 0.09 9.96
C PRO A 125 -3.41 -0.36 9.00
N TRP A 126 -3.76 -0.85 7.81
CA TRP A 126 -2.84 -1.26 6.75
C TRP A 126 -2.29 -0.09 5.91
N GLU A 127 -2.82 1.11 6.11
CA GLU A 127 -2.33 2.37 5.53
C GLU A 127 -1.67 3.26 6.58
N ARG A 128 -1.45 2.77 7.80
CA ARG A 128 -0.72 3.51 8.84
C ARG A 128 0.77 3.54 8.52
N LEU A 129 1.10 4.14 7.38
CA LEU A 129 2.44 4.36 6.83
C LEU A 129 3.41 4.56 7.98
N ALA A 130 4.11 3.50 8.39
CA ALA A 130 4.95 3.55 9.59
C ALA A 130 5.86 4.79 9.65
N PRO A 131 6.40 5.32 8.54
CA PRO A 131 7.19 6.55 8.59
C PRO A 131 6.38 7.80 8.96
N LEU A 132 5.11 7.92 8.51
CA LEU A 132 4.29 9.12 8.73
C LEU A 132 3.30 9.00 9.90
N ARG A 133 2.97 7.78 10.34
CA ARG A 133 2.01 7.46 11.43
C ARG A 133 0.72 8.28 11.36
N LEU A 134 0.19 8.43 10.15
CA LEU A 134 -1.02 9.20 9.92
C LEU A 134 -2.22 8.42 10.48
N THR A 135 -3.14 9.14 11.10
CA THR A 135 -4.49 8.66 11.41
C THR A 135 -5.52 9.17 10.40
N GLN A 136 -5.18 10.24 9.68
CA GLN A 136 -5.93 10.82 8.58
C GLN A 136 -4.94 11.29 7.51
N GLY A 137 -5.31 11.14 6.24
CA GLY A 137 -4.44 11.46 5.12
C GLY A 137 -5.21 11.92 3.90
N LEU A 138 -4.52 12.62 3.01
CA LEU A 138 -5.04 13.04 1.72
C LEU A 138 -4.83 11.93 0.70
N VAL A 139 -5.91 11.51 0.07
CA VAL A 139 -5.91 10.41 -0.89
C VAL A 139 -6.63 10.79 -2.16
N LEU A 140 -6.30 10.10 -3.25
CA LEU A 140 -7.18 9.94 -4.38
C LEU A 140 -7.90 8.59 -4.22
N GLU A 141 -9.22 8.61 -4.38
CA GLU A 141 -10.02 7.39 -4.57
C GLU A 141 -10.61 7.40 -5.97
N SER A 142 -10.69 6.24 -6.61
CA SER A 142 -11.38 6.09 -7.87
C SER A 142 -12.17 4.79 -7.97
N PHE A 143 -13.24 4.86 -8.75
CA PHE A 143 -14.25 3.82 -8.87
C PHE A 143 -14.62 3.66 -10.34
N THR A 144 -14.39 2.48 -10.91
CA THR A 144 -14.90 2.11 -12.23
C THR A 144 -16.11 1.22 -12.08
N LEU A 145 -17.22 1.63 -12.70
CA LEU A 145 -18.41 0.82 -12.89
C LEU A 145 -18.37 0.18 -14.28
N ALA A 146 -18.65 -1.11 -14.35
CA ALA A 146 -18.64 -1.92 -15.55
C ALA A 146 -19.95 -2.70 -15.71
N GLY A 147 -20.30 -3.04 -16.94
CA GLY A 147 -21.52 -3.78 -17.25
C GLY A 147 -21.39 -5.30 -17.16
N ALA A 148 -20.18 -5.84 -17.08
CA ALA A 148 -19.94 -7.28 -17.09
C ALA A 148 -18.69 -7.66 -16.27
N PRO A 149 -18.63 -8.88 -15.70
CA PRO A 149 -17.47 -9.33 -14.93
C PRO A 149 -16.20 -9.38 -15.78
N ALA A 150 -16.31 -9.73 -17.07
CA ALA A 150 -15.17 -9.82 -17.99
C ALA A 150 -14.42 -8.50 -18.19
N ALA A 151 -15.04 -7.36 -17.87
CA ALA A 151 -14.41 -6.05 -17.98
C ALA A 151 -13.56 -5.67 -16.75
N LEU A 152 -13.68 -6.41 -15.64
CA LEU A 152 -12.99 -6.10 -14.38
C LEU A 152 -11.47 -6.16 -14.51
N GLU A 153 -10.95 -7.23 -15.13
CA GLU A 153 -9.50 -7.42 -15.31
C GLU A 153 -8.89 -6.26 -16.12
N GLY A 154 -9.53 -5.91 -17.25
CA GLY A 154 -9.07 -4.81 -18.08
C GLY A 154 -9.14 -3.46 -17.38
N ALA A 155 -10.19 -3.20 -16.58
CA ALA A 155 -10.30 -1.99 -15.78
C ALA A 155 -9.25 -1.93 -14.67
N HIS A 156 -9.05 -3.02 -13.95
CA HIS A 156 -8.03 -3.17 -12.90
C HIS A 156 -6.64 -2.86 -13.45
N ARG A 157 -6.24 -3.52 -14.55
CA ARG A 157 -4.93 -3.29 -15.18
C ARG A 157 -4.72 -1.83 -15.59
N ARG A 158 -5.76 -1.17 -16.13
CA ARG A 158 -5.65 0.25 -16.51
C ARG A 158 -5.49 1.19 -15.30
N HIS A 159 -6.15 0.90 -14.17
CA HIS A 159 -5.93 1.63 -12.91
C HIS A 159 -4.50 1.45 -12.42
N LEU A 160 -4.04 0.20 -12.35
CA LEU A 160 -2.67 -0.11 -11.92
C LEU A 160 -1.65 0.62 -12.80
N GLN A 161 -1.82 0.57 -14.13
CA GLN A 161 -0.96 1.24 -15.08
C GLN A 161 -0.91 2.76 -14.86
N ALA A 162 -2.06 3.42 -14.69
CA ALA A 162 -2.13 4.87 -14.50
C ALA A 162 -1.39 5.30 -13.22
N LEU A 163 -1.61 4.58 -12.12
CA LEU A 163 -0.97 4.85 -10.83
C LEU A 163 0.53 4.49 -10.84
N TRP A 164 0.91 3.43 -11.57
CA TRP A 164 2.31 3.07 -11.74
C TRP A 164 3.05 4.11 -12.58
N ASN A 165 2.46 4.54 -13.71
CA ASN A 165 3.03 5.55 -14.61
C ASN A 165 3.41 6.83 -13.88
N VAL A 166 2.50 7.39 -13.07
CA VAL A 166 2.76 8.67 -12.40
C VAL A 166 3.95 8.57 -11.45
N LEU A 167 4.09 7.48 -10.70
CA LEU A 167 5.19 7.25 -9.76
C LEU A 167 6.50 6.91 -10.48
N HIS A 168 6.44 6.01 -11.46
CA HIS A 168 7.59 5.55 -12.23
C HIS A 168 8.22 6.68 -13.05
N ARG A 169 7.40 7.52 -13.71
CA ARG A 169 7.88 8.70 -14.47
C ARG A 169 8.66 9.67 -13.58
N LEU A 170 8.31 9.73 -12.29
CA LEU A 170 8.99 10.55 -11.29
C LEU A 170 10.21 9.85 -10.67
N GLY A 171 10.61 8.67 -11.18
CA GLY A 171 11.79 7.94 -10.72
C GLY A 171 11.61 7.24 -9.38
N VAL A 172 10.38 7.14 -8.85
CA VAL A 172 10.12 6.37 -7.63
C VAL A 172 10.35 4.88 -7.94
N PRO A 173 11.12 4.13 -7.14
CA PRO A 173 11.37 2.70 -7.33
C PRO A 173 10.16 1.87 -6.89
N VAL A 174 8.99 2.19 -7.45
CA VAL A 174 7.72 1.56 -7.15
C VAL A 174 7.68 0.15 -7.74
N ARG A 175 7.20 -0.80 -6.94
CA ARG A 175 6.98 -2.20 -7.34
C ARG A 175 5.52 -2.55 -7.20
N VAL A 176 5.07 -3.53 -7.97
CA VAL A 176 3.76 -4.15 -7.79
C VAL A 176 3.93 -5.38 -6.91
N ALA A 177 2.97 -5.63 -6.05
CA ALA A 177 2.82 -6.91 -5.36
C ALA A 177 1.36 -7.31 -5.37
N LEU A 178 1.10 -8.61 -5.30
CA LEU A 178 -0.18 -9.10 -4.84
C LEU A 178 -0.42 -8.47 -3.48
N ALA A 179 -1.43 -7.62 -3.45
CA ALA A 179 -2.09 -7.33 -2.22
C ALA A 179 -2.71 -8.68 -1.87
N GLY A 180 -3.73 -9.11 -2.62
CA GLY A 180 -4.79 -10.11 -2.42
C GLY A 180 -4.51 -11.61 -2.39
N PRO A 181 -5.58 -12.43 -2.23
CA PRO A 181 -5.57 -13.78 -2.78
C PRO A 181 -5.21 -13.74 -4.27
N PRO A 182 -4.48 -14.74 -4.80
CA PRO A 182 -3.94 -14.70 -6.16
C PRO A 182 -4.99 -14.95 -7.26
N THR A 183 -6.29 -15.04 -6.91
CA THR A 183 -7.38 -15.29 -7.87
C THR A 183 -7.66 -14.05 -8.71
N PRO A 184 -7.52 -14.11 -10.05
CA PRO A 184 -7.80 -12.98 -10.94
C PRO A 184 -9.27 -12.54 -10.90
N PRO A 185 -9.56 -11.23 -10.98
CA PRO A 185 -8.64 -10.10 -10.86
C PRO A 185 -8.09 -9.96 -9.44
N ALA A 186 -6.79 -10.25 -9.28
CA ALA A 186 -6.16 -10.33 -7.98
C ALA A 186 -5.96 -8.90 -7.44
N PRO A 187 -6.32 -8.62 -6.18
CA PRO A 187 -6.00 -7.33 -5.57
C PRO A 187 -4.48 -7.09 -5.62
N GLN A 188 -4.07 -5.90 -6.05
CA GLN A 188 -2.66 -5.52 -6.18
C GLN A 188 -2.38 -4.22 -5.44
N MET A 189 -1.14 -4.05 -5.03
CA MET A 189 -0.65 -2.80 -4.45
C MET A 189 0.60 -2.31 -5.17
N LEU A 190 0.74 -0.99 -5.23
CA LEU A 190 1.97 -0.31 -5.57
C LEU A 190 2.69 0.04 -4.27
N TRP A 191 3.92 -0.41 -4.11
CA TRP A 191 4.68 -0.25 -2.87
C TRP A 191 6.13 0.11 -3.14
N VAL A 192 6.81 0.64 -2.13
CA VAL A 192 8.24 0.99 -2.17
C VAL A 192 8.98 0.22 -1.08
N PRO A 193 10.03 -0.55 -1.44
CA PRO A 193 10.92 -1.14 -0.46
C PRO A 193 11.56 -0.08 0.42
N HIS A 194 11.41 -0.22 1.73
CA HIS A 194 11.93 0.71 2.70
C HIS A 194 12.12 0.02 4.05
N PRO A 195 13.30 0.12 4.69
CA PRO A 195 13.61 -0.62 5.92
C PRO A 195 12.70 -0.27 7.11
N GLN A 196 12.12 0.93 7.11
CA GLN A 196 11.18 1.40 8.14
C GLN A 196 9.72 1.34 7.68
N GLY A 197 9.44 0.58 6.63
CA GLY A 197 8.09 0.26 6.21
C GLY A 197 7.35 -0.60 7.23
N ASP A 198 6.03 -0.59 7.16
CA ASP A 198 5.08 -1.34 7.98
C ASP A 198 4.62 -2.65 7.35
N LEU A 199 4.85 -2.82 6.05
CA LEU A 199 4.43 -4.00 5.31
C LEU A 199 5.62 -4.92 5.03
N ALA A 200 5.39 -6.21 5.20
CA ALA A 200 6.29 -7.26 4.79
C ALA A 200 5.80 -7.88 3.48
N VAL A 201 6.68 -7.90 2.49
CA VAL A 201 6.45 -8.49 1.17
C VAL A 201 7.45 -9.61 0.97
N LEU A 202 6.97 -10.75 0.52
CA LEU A 202 7.83 -11.80 -0.04
C LEU A 202 7.93 -11.57 -1.54
N SER A 203 9.16 -11.53 -2.05
CA SER A 203 9.45 -11.25 -3.46
C SER A 203 10.50 -12.21 -3.98
N CYS A 204 10.43 -12.52 -5.27
CA CYS A 204 11.42 -13.36 -5.93
C CYS A 204 12.48 -12.48 -6.63
N PRO A 205 13.78 -12.73 -6.44
CA PRO A 205 14.82 -11.99 -7.16
C PRO A 205 14.97 -12.41 -8.64
N HIS A 206 14.33 -13.49 -9.07
CA HIS A 206 14.45 -14.07 -10.42
C HIS A 206 13.16 -14.02 -11.26
N SER A 207 12.08 -13.45 -10.74
CA SER A 207 10.79 -13.32 -11.42
C SER A 207 10.01 -12.14 -10.83
N ASP A 208 8.97 -11.67 -11.51
CA ASP A 208 8.15 -10.54 -11.03
C ASP A 208 7.22 -10.87 -9.85
N TYR A 209 7.28 -12.09 -9.33
CA TYR A 209 6.49 -12.49 -8.18
C TYR A 209 6.82 -11.67 -6.93
N ALA A 210 5.81 -10.97 -6.42
CA ALA A 210 5.80 -10.36 -5.11
C ALA A 210 4.40 -10.41 -4.51
N ALA A 211 4.30 -10.65 -3.21
CA ALA A 211 3.04 -10.71 -2.48
C ALA A 211 3.22 -10.26 -1.03
N LEU A 212 2.19 -9.64 -0.45
CA LEU A 212 2.14 -9.46 1.00
C LEU A 212 2.35 -10.81 1.70
N GLU A 213 3.15 -10.83 2.76
CA GLU A 213 3.49 -12.05 3.51
C GLU A 213 2.26 -12.89 3.88
N ALA A 214 1.17 -12.20 4.26
CA ALA A 214 -0.12 -12.81 4.60
C ALA A 214 -0.75 -13.63 3.45
N PHE A 215 -0.47 -13.30 2.19
CA PHE A 215 -1.06 -13.90 0.99
C PHE A 215 -0.06 -14.57 0.07
N ALA A 216 1.23 -14.44 0.38
CA ALA A 216 2.31 -15.07 -0.36
C ALA A 216 2.12 -16.59 -0.42
N THR A 217 2.35 -17.13 -1.61
CA THR A 217 2.28 -18.53 -1.98
C THR A 217 3.68 -18.99 -2.37
N PHE A 218 3.92 -20.29 -2.25
CA PHE A 218 5.22 -20.89 -2.51
C PHE A 218 5.04 -22.31 -3.00
N THR A 219 6.07 -22.85 -3.67
CA THR A 219 6.05 -24.23 -4.12
C THR A 219 6.24 -25.17 -2.93
N LYS A 220 5.18 -25.89 -2.60
CA LYS A 220 5.19 -26.91 -1.56
C LYS A 220 5.90 -28.18 -2.04
N SER A 221 7.00 -28.57 -1.40
CA SER A 221 7.72 -29.82 -1.70
C SER A 221 6.85 -31.04 -1.38
N GLU A 222 6.87 -32.06 -2.24
CA GLU A 222 6.14 -33.30 -1.99
C GLU A 222 6.75 -34.07 -0.80
N PRO A 223 5.93 -34.45 0.21
CA PRO A 223 6.38 -35.32 1.29
C PRO A 223 6.84 -36.68 0.77
N THR A 224 7.73 -37.34 1.52
CA THR A 224 8.15 -38.70 1.18
C THR A 224 6.95 -39.66 1.25
N PRO A 225 6.67 -40.42 0.18
CA PRO A 225 5.57 -41.38 0.19
C PRO A 225 5.84 -42.50 1.20
N GLU A 226 4.85 -42.84 2.02
CA GLU A 226 4.89 -43.95 2.95
C GLU A 226 3.54 -44.67 2.93
N PRO A 227 3.51 -46.01 3.09
CA PRO A 227 2.24 -46.72 3.25
C PRO A 227 1.54 -46.25 4.54
N PRO A 228 0.21 -46.11 4.55
CA PRO A 228 -0.52 -45.73 5.75
C PRO A 228 -0.39 -46.82 6.82
N LEU A 229 0.04 -46.43 8.01
CA LEU A 229 0.19 -47.31 9.17
C LEU A 229 -1.06 -47.24 10.07
N PRO A 230 -1.37 -48.29 10.87
CA PRO A 230 -2.52 -48.27 11.78
C PRO A 230 -2.47 -47.10 12.76
N LEU A 231 -3.62 -46.46 12.98
CA LEU A 231 -3.78 -45.38 13.95
C LEU A 231 -3.47 -45.88 15.39
N GLU A 232 -2.57 -45.21 16.11
CA GLU A 232 -2.11 -45.65 17.44
C GLU A 232 -2.04 -44.50 18.45
N PRO A 233 -2.68 -44.60 19.64
CA PRO A 233 -2.54 -43.60 20.69
C PRO A 233 -1.18 -43.71 21.39
N ILE A 234 -0.58 -42.56 21.72
CA ILE A 234 0.69 -42.46 22.44
C ILE A 234 0.58 -41.52 23.65
N PRO A 235 1.05 -41.95 24.84
CA PRO A 235 1.14 -41.07 26.01
C PRO A 235 2.19 -39.98 25.81
N THR A 236 1.82 -38.74 26.07
CA THR A 236 2.65 -37.54 25.92
C THR A 236 2.36 -36.56 27.08
N PRO A 237 2.69 -36.93 28.33
CA PRO A 237 2.30 -36.14 29.50
C PRO A 237 2.99 -34.78 29.55
N GLY A 238 2.20 -33.72 29.70
CA GLY A 238 2.68 -32.34 29.77
C GLY A 238 3.23 -31.75 28.46
N VAL A 239 3.05 -32.43 27.32
CA VAL A 239 3.55 -32.00 26.00
C VAL A 239 2.43 -31.30 25.23
N GLN A 240 2.47 -29.96 25.17
CA GLN A 240 1.38 -29.17 24.59
C GLN A 240 1.76 -28.40 23.32
N THR A 241 3.06 -28.21 23.05
CA THR A 241 3.52 -27.48 21.86
C THR A 241 4.08 -28.43 20.81
N ILE A 242 4.04 -28.01 19.54
CA ILE A 242 4.61 -28.77 18.41
C ILE A 242 6.11 -29.03 18.63
N ARG A 243 6.84 -28.02 19.12
CA ARG A 243 8.27 -28.13 19.40
C ARG A 243 8.54 -29.18 20.48
N ASP A 244 7.81 -29.12 21.60
CA ASP A 244 7.97 -30.10 22.69
C ASP A 244 7.61 -31.52 22.22
N LEU A 245 6.61 -31.65 21.35
CA LEU A 245 6.19 -32.93 20.77
C LEU A 245 7.23 -33.49 19.82
N ALA A 246 7.83 -32.65 18.98
CA ALA A 246 8.92 -33.01 18.08
C ALA A 246 10.12 -33.55 18.86
N ASP A 247 10.52 -32.83 19.91
CA ASP A 247 11.63 -33.21 20.79
C ASP A 247 11.32 -34.50 21.57
N PHE A 248 10.11 -34.63 22.11
CA PHE A 248 9.67 -35.83 22.85
C PHE A 248 9.67 -37.09 21.97
N LEU A 249 9.16 -36.99 20.75
CA LEU A 249 9.06 -38.13 19.81
C LEU A 249 10.31 -38.32 18.95
N LYS A 250 11.26 -37.38 18.97
CA LYS A 250 12.43 -37.33 18.10
C LYS A 250 12.02 -37.38 16.61
N LEU A 251 11.00 -36.60 16.26
CA LEU A 251 10.49 -36.46 14.90
C LEU A 251 10.66 -35.02 14.43
N PRO A 252 10.90 -34.78 13.12
CA PRO A 252 10.87 -33.42 12.60
C PRO A 252 9.44 -32.87 12.67
N GLU A 253 9.30 -31.56 12.87
CA GLU A 253 7.99 -30.89 13.00
C GLU A 253 7.09 -31.11 11.76
N ALA A 254 7.68 -31.36 10.59
CA ALA A 254 6.97 -31.72 9.36
C ALA A 254 6.20 -33.06 9.44
N ARG A 255 6.43 -33.89 10.47
CA ARG A 255 5.68 -35.12 10.75
C ARG A 255 4.55 -34.91 11.75
N LEU A 256 4.36 -33.69 12.23
CA LEU A 256 3.34 -33.33 13.19
C LEU A 256 2.23 -32.53 12.49
N ALA A 257 1.03 -32.51 13.07
CA ALA A 257 -0.10 -31.69 12.62
C ALA A 257 -0.56 -30.79 13.75
N LYS A 258 -0.75 -29.51 13.45
CA LYS A 258 -1.16 -28.48 14.40
C LYS A 258 -2.60 -28.07 14.12
N ALA A 259 -3.48 -28.28 15.10
CA ALA A 259 -4.86 -27.81 15.08
C ALA A 259 -4.97 -26.45 15.75
N LEU A 260 -5.54 -25.48 15.03
CA LEU A 260 -5.80 -24.12 15.51
C LEU A 260 -7.30 -23.84 15.44
N PHE A 261 -7.86 -23.25 16.49
CA PHE A 261 -9.30 -22.98 16.57
C PHE A 261 -9.58 -21.49 16.52
N TYR A 262 -10.53 -21.11 15.67
CA TYR A 262 -10.99 -19.75 15.49
C TYR A 262 -12.50 -19.66 15.57
N LEU A 263 -13.00 -18.51 15.98
CA LEU A 263 -14.37 -18.09 15.75
C LEU A 263 -14.38 -17.13 14.57
N ALA A 264 -15.14 -17.50 13.54
CA ALA A 264 -15.23 -16.78 12.29
C ALA A 264 -16.60 -16.12 12.14
N GLN A 265 -16.62 -14.83 11.85
CA GLN A 265 -17.86 -14.11 11.57
C GLN A 265 -18.17 -14.16 10.07
N ILE A 266 -19.24 -14.87 9.69
CA ILE A 266 -19.67 -15.10 8.31
C ILE A 266 -21.14 -14.72 8.23
N GLU A 267 -21.50 -13.77 7.35
CA GLU A 267 -22.90 -13.34 7.13
C GLU A 267 -23.66 -12.93 8.41
N GLY A 268 -22.94 -12.43 9.43
CA GLY A 268 -23.52 -12.01 10.71
C GLY A 268 -23.59 -13.12 11.77
N GLU A 269 -23.27 -14.36 11.42
CA GLU A 269 -23.19 -15.50 12.33
C GLU A 269 -21.75 -15.76 12.76
N GLU A 270 -21.55 -16.27 13.98
CA GLU A 270 -20.25 -16.69 14.49
C GLU A 270 -20.15 -18.22 14.44
N ILE A 271 -19.17 -18.73 13.70
CA ILE A 271 -18.98 -20.17 13.45
C ILE A 271 -17.62 -20.61 14.02
N LEU A 272 -17.59 -21.74 14.72
CA LEU A 272 -16.34 -22.35 15.19
C LEU A 272 -15.63 -23.05 14.03
N VAL A 273 -14.35 -22.75 13.88
CA VAL A 273 -13.50 -23.27 12.81
C VAL A 273 -12.27 -23.94 13.40
N LEU A 274 -11.93 -25.13 12.89
CA LEU A 274 -10.64 -25.79 13.08
C LEU A 274 -9.84 -25.65 11.79
N ALA A 275 -8.68 -25.02 11.86
CA ALA A 275 -7.68 -25.00 10.80
C ALA A 275 -6.53 -25.96 11.14
N LEU A 276 -6.21 -26.88 10.23
CA LEU A 276 -5.12 -27.84 10.40
C LEU A 276 -3.97 -27.53 9.44
N VAL A 277 -2.78 -27.33 9.98
CA VAL A 277 -1.54 -27.12 9.20
C VAL A 277 -0.47 -28.11 9.66
N ARG A 278 0.58 -28.32 8.84
CA ARG A 278 1.73 -29.12 9.22
C ARG A 278 2.49 -28.46 10.37
N GLY A 279 3.14 -29.23 11.23
CA GLY A 279 3.73 -28.74 12.48
C GLY A 279 4.80 -27.67 12.27
N ASP A 280 5.62 -27.84 11.24
CA ASP A 280 6.70 -26.93 10.81
C ASP A 280 6.20 -25.65 10.14
N ARG A 281 4.89 -25.41 10.09
CA ARG A 281 4.29 -24.26 9.39
C ARG A 281 3.38 -23.44 10.26
N ALA A 282 3.44 -22.13 10.10
CA ALA A 282 2.46 -21.20 10.65
C ALA A 282 1.20 -21.15 9.77
N LEU A 283 0.07 -20.84 10.40
CA LEU A 283 -1.18 -20.57 9.69
C LEU A 283 -1.18 -19.13 9.21
N SER A 284 -1.58 -18.90 7.96
CA SER A 284 -2.02 -17.58 7.51
C SER A 284 -3.51 -17.41 7.84
N GLU A 285 -3.81 -16.58 8.84
CA GLU A 285 -5.18 -16.19 9.19
C GLU A 285 -5.87 -15.49 8.01
N ALA A 286 -5.11 -14.77 7.19
CA ALA A 286 -5.58 -14.07 6.01
C ALA A 286 -6.09 -15.04 4.93
N LYS A 287 -5.36 -16.13 4.69
CA LYS A 287 -5.80 -17.22 3.80
C LYS A 287 -6.99 -17.97 4.37
N LEU A 288 -7.01 -18.23 5.68
CA LEU A 288 -8.15 -18.85 6.37
C LEU A 288 -9.43 -18.00 6.22
N ALA A 289 -9.34 -16.70 6.50
CA ALA A 289 -10.47 -15.77 6.39
C ALA A 289 -11.01 -15.72 4.95
N THR A 290 -10.10 -15.70 3.97
CA THR A 290 -10.43 -15.73 2.54
C THR A 290 -11.20 -17.01 2.18
N ALA A 291 -10.68 -18.18 2.58
CA ALA A 291 -11.29 -19.46 2.28
C ALA A 291 -12.69 -19.60 2.89
N LEU A 292 -12.90 -19.05 4.08
CA LEU A 292 -14.18 -19.04 4.78
C LEU A 292 -15.17 -18.00 4.24
N GLY A 293 -14.67 -16.98 3.54
CA GLY A 293 -15.44 -15.77 3.26
C GLY A 293 -15.77 -14.95 4.51
N ALA A 294 -15.07 -15.18 5.62
CA ALA A 294 -15.28 -14.52 6.91
C ALA A 294 -14.87 -13.04 6.85
N HIS A 295 -15.48 -12.21 7.70
CA HIS A 295 -15.10 -10.80 7.85
C HIS A 295 -14.16 -10.56 9.01
N HIS A 296 -14.24 -11.43 10.03
CA HIS A 296 -13.44 -11.32 11.23
C HIS A 296 -13.08 -12.72 11.72
N LEU A 297 -11.84 -12.89 12.16
CA LEU A 297 -11.36 -14.10 12.82
C LEU A 297 -10.83 -13.71 14.19
N ARG A 298 -11.14 -14.51 15.20
CA ARG A 298 -10.50 -14.42 16.51
C ARG A 298 -10.18 -15.82 17.03
N PRO A 299 -9.12 -16.00 17.82
CA PRO A 299 -8.88 -17.28 18.50
C PRO A 299 -10.11 -17.73 19.28
N ALA A 300 -10.44 -19.02 19.18
CA ALA A 300 -11.55 -19.60 19.92
C ALA A 300 -11.18 -19.70 21.42
N PRO A 301 -12.10 -19.35 22.33
CA PRO A 301 -11.87 -19.50 23.76
C PRO A 301 -11.90 -21.00 24.14
N PRO A 302 -11.18 -21.44 25.19
CA PRO A 302 -11.08 -22.85 25.57
C PRO A 302 -12.43 -23.55 25.80
N GLU A 303 -13.44 -22.82 26.27
CA GLU A 303 -14.80 -23.31 26.51
C GLU A 303 -15.47 -23.76 25.20
N ALA A 304 -15.30 -23.00 24.11
CA ALA A 304 -15.81 -23.37 22.79
C ALA A 304 -15.10 -24.62 22.23
N ILE A 305 -13.79 -24.74 22.48
CA ILE A 305 -12.97 -25.89 22.04
C ILE A 305 -13.39 -27.16 22.80
N THR A 306 -13.56 -27.07 24.12
CA THR A 306 -13.97 -28.22 24.95
C THR A 306 -15.41 -28.65 24.69
N ALA A 307 -16.30 -27.72 24.33
CA ALA A 307 -17.70 -28.03 24.00
C ALA A 307 -17.84 -29.07 22.87
N ILE A 308 -16.98 -28.97 21.84
CA ILE A 308 -16.94 -29.90 20.70
C ILE A 308 -16.12 -31.18 20.97
N GLY A 309 -15.59 -31.34 22.18
CA GLY A 309 -14.81 -32.52 22.58
C GLY A 309 -13.31 -32.45 22.26
N ALA A 310 -12.79 -31.29 21.85
CA ALA A 310 -11.35 -31.08 21.69
C ALA A 310 -10.69 -30.69 23.03
N VAL A 311 -9.40 -30.99 23.15
CA VAL A 311 -8.58 -30.61 24.33
C VAL A 311 -7.43 -29.72 23.86
N PRO A 312 -7.36 -28.43 24.27
CA PRO A 312 -6.24 -27.55 23.91
C PRO A 312 -4.88 -28.20 24.22
N GLY A 313 -3.92 -28.07 23.29
CA GLY A 313 -2.62 -28.74 23.37
C GLY A 313 -2.62 -30.22 22.94
N TYR A 314 -3.78 -30.86 22.86
CA TYR A 314 -3.96 -32.26 22.46
C TYR A 314 -5.09 -32.42 21.41
N ALA A 315 -5.38 -31.36 20.66
CA ALA A 315 -6.53 -31.31 19.78
C ALA A 315 -6.24 -31.82 18.35
N SER A 316 -7.26 -32.40 17.71
CA SER A 316 -7.25 -32.78 16.30
C SER A 316 -8.67 -32.85 15.75
N PRO A 317 -8.87 -32.97 14.42
CA PRO A 317 -10.19 -33.18 13.84
C PRO A 317 -10.81 -34.56 14.13
N ILE A 318 -10.10 -35.49 14.78
CA ILE A 318 -10.56 -36.87 14.96
C ILE A 318 -11.63 -36.96 16.04
N GLY A 319 -12.85 -37.36 15.67
CA GLY A 319 -13.93 -37.64 16.65
C GLY A 319 -14.51 -36.40 17.34
N LEU A 320 -14.40 -35.22 16.71
CA LEU A 320 -15.07 -34.02 17.17
C LEU A 320 -16.59 -34.13 17.02
N LYS A 321 -17.33 -33.43 17.88
CA LYS A 321 -18.79 -33.27 17.74
C LYS A 321 -19.13 -32.35 16.57
N GLU A 322 -20.37 -32.42 16.09
CA GLU A 322 -20.92 -31.50 15.10
C GLU A 322 -20.86 -30.03 15.59
N GLY A 323 -20.88 -29.09 14.65
CA GLY A 323 -20.84 -27.65 14.93
C GLY A 323 -19.45 -27.00 14.82
N VAL A 324 -18.47 -27.70 14.25
CA VAL A 324 -17.17 -27.14 13.88
C VAL A 324 -16.92 -27.32 12.39
N ARG A 325 -16.49 -26.25 11.71
CA ARG A 325 -16.05 -26.30 10.31
C ARG A 325 -14.55 -26.62 10.26
N ILE A 326 -14.16 -27.62 9.48
CA ILE A 326 -12.78 -28.12 9.41
C ILE A 326 -12.17 -27.72 8.07
N LEU A 327 -11.10 -26.92 8.12
CA LEU A 327 -10.28 -26.56 6.97
C LEU A 327 -8.87 -27.10 7.16
N VAL A 328 -8.30 -27.66 6.10
CA VAL A 328 -6.96 -28.26 6.16
C VAL A 328 -6.07 -27.68 5.07
N ASP A 329 -4.80 -27.48 5.41
CA ASP A 329 -3.78 -27.09 4.45
C ASP A 329 -3.61 -28.17 3.39
N ASP A 330 -3.36 -27.77 2.14
CA ASP A 330 -3.21 -28.70 1.01
C ASP A 330 -1.98 -29.63 1.09
N TRP A 331 -1.04 -29.41 2.03
CA TRP A 331 -0.03 -30.41 2.38
C TRP A 331 -0.55 -31.56 3.23
N ILE A 332 -1.62 -31.37 4.02
CA ILE A 332 -2.12 -32.38 4.95
C ILE A 332 -2.54 -33.65 4.20
N PRO A 333 -3.35 -33.60 3.12
CA PRO A 333 -3.72 -34.80 2.38
C PRO A 333 -2.54 -35.53 1.73
N ARG A 334 -1.42 -34.84 1.53
CA ARG A 334 -0.19 -35.37 0.90
C ARG A 334 0.82 -35.89 1.93
N SER A 335 0.59 -35.65 3.21
CA SER A 335 1.51 -35.98 4.29
C SER A 335 1.03 -37.25 5.02
N PRO A 336 1.60 -38.43 4.72
CA PRO A 336 1.17 -39.66 5.36
C PRO A 336 1.65 -39.73 6.81
N ASN A 337 0.89 -40.46 7.62
CA ASN A 337 1.30 -40.89 8.96
C ASN A 337 1.73 -39.74 9.90
N LEU A 338 0.97 -38.65 9.92
CA LEU A 338 1.22 -37.51 10.81
C LEU A 338 0.97 -37.90 12.28
N VAL A 339 1.54 -37.12 13.20
CA VAL A 339 1.17 -37.15 14.62
C VAL A 339 0.29 -35.94 14.92
N ALA A 340 -0.89 -36.16 15.50
CA ALA A 340 -1.82 -35.11 15.88
C ALA A 340 -2.36 -35.36 17.30
N GLY A 341 -3.05 -34.40 17.89
CA GLY A 341 -3.68 -34.57 19.20
C GLY A 341 -4.73 -35.69 19.23
N ALA A 342 -4.90 -36.35 20.38
CA ALA A 342 -5.90 -37.42 20.53
C ALA A 342 -7.28 -36.93 21.04
N ASN A 343 -7.48 -35.61 21.15
CA ASN A 343 -8.62 -35.01 21.85
C ASN A 343 -8.77 -35.53 23.30
N ARG A 344 -7.63 -35.87 23.93
CA ARG A 344 -7.52 -36.38 25.29
C ARG A 344 -6.26 -35.82 25.93
N LEU A 345 -6.38 -35.38 27.18
CA LEU A 345 -5.26 -34.87 27.95
C LEU A 345 -4.09 -35.87 27.93
N ASP A 346 -2.88 -35.36 27.76
CA ASP A 346 -1.63 -36.13 27.81
C ASP A 346 -1.53 -37.27 26.80
N THR A 347 -2.28 -37.18 25.69
CA THR A 347 -2.29 -38.22 24.65
C THR A 347 -2.29 -37.59 23.25
N HIS A 348 -1.44 -38.12 22.37
CA HIS A 348 -1.45 -37.86 20.92
C HIS A 348 -1.77 -39.14 20.16
N MET A 349 -2.07 -39.02 18.86
CA MET A 349 -2.26 -40.12 17.93
C MET A 349 -1.12 -40.14 16.92
N ARG A 350 -0.50 -41.30 16.73
CA ARG A 350 0.43 -41.55 15.63
C ARG A 350 -0.30 -42.10 14.41
N HIS A 351 0.34 -41.91 13.27
CA HIS A 351 -0.10 -42.49 11.99
C HIS A 351 -1.45 -41.95 11.53
N VAL A 352 -1.73 -40.68 11.84
CA VAL A 352 -2.92 -39.96 11.41
C VAL A 352 -2.84 -39.71 9.90
N ASN A 353 -3.88 -40.10 9.17
CA ASN A 353 -3.98 -39.97 7.73
C ASN A 353 -5.32 -39.32 7.35
N PHE A 354 -5.25 -38.26 6.55
CA PHE A 354 -6.42 -37.61 5.96
C PHE A 354 -7.23 -38.58 5.09
N GLY A 355 -8.55 -38.48 5.11
CA GLY A 355 -9.47 -39.36 4.36
C GLY A 355 -9.76 -40.70 5.05
N ARG A 356 -8.80 -41.26 5.80
CA ARG A 356 -9.02 -42.47 6.61
C ARG A 356 -9.51 -42.16 8.01
N ASP A 357 -8.83 -41.27 8.73
CA ASP A 357 -9.10 -41.01 10.16
C ASP A 357 -10.00 -39.79 10.39
N PHE A 358 -10.02 -38.87 9.43
CA PHE A 358 -10.87 -37.67 9.44
C PHE A 358 -11.03 -37.12 8.02
N SER A 359 -12.07 -36.33 7.80
CA SER A 359 -12.31 -35.53 6.60
C SER A 359 -12.31 -34.04 6.93
N ALA A 360 -12.30 -33.20 5.91
CA ALA A 360 -12.42 -31.75 6.05
C ALA A 360 -13.53 -31.22 5.13
N ASP A 361 -14.11 -30.09 5.51
CA ASP A 361 -15.07 -29.37 4.67
C ASP A 361 -14.38 -28.70 3.48
N GLN A 362 -13.11 -28.32 3.64
CA GLN A 362 -12.33 -27.70 2.58
C GLN A 362 -10.83 -27.99 2.74
N VAL A 363 -10.19 -28.31 1.62
CA VAL A 363 -8.73 -28.39 1.46
C VAL A 363 -8.29 -27.16 0.68
N THR A 364 -7.35 -26.37 1.22
CA THR A 364 -6.87 -25.14 0.56
C THR A 364 -5.48 -24.76 1.08
N ASP A 365 -4.80 -23.83 0.43
CA ASP A 365 -3.54 -23.28 0.97
C ASP A 365 -3.81 -22.43 2.22
N LEU A 366 -3.27 -22.85 3.36
CA LEU A 366 -3.42 -22.18 4.65
C LEU A 366 -2.07 -21.81 5.27
N SER A 367 -0.97 -22.35 4.76
CA SER A 367 0.38 -22.13 5.30
C SER A 367 0.87 -20.71 5.02
N LEU A 368 1.46 -20.07 6.02
CA LEU A 368 2.19 -18.82 5.86
C LEU A 368 3.54 -19.11 5.16
N ALA A 369 3.83 -18.34 4.12
CA ALA A 369 5.11 -18.41 3.42
C ALA A 369 6.19 -17.68 4.21
N GLU A 370 7.45 -18.10 4.06
CA GLU A 370 8.60 -17.52 4.75
C GLU A 370 9.74 -17.19 3.77
N ALA A 371 10.72 -16.40 4.22
CA ALA A 371 11.93 -16.18 3.45
C ALA A 371 12.67 -17.50 3.23
N GLY A 372 13.13 -17.75 2.00
CA GLY A 372 13.78 -19.00 1.60
C GLY A 372 12.83 -20.05 1.04
N ASP A 373 11.51 -19.92 1.24
CA ASP A 373 10.56 -20.79 0.54
C ASP A 373 10.67 -20.60 -0.99
N PRO A 374 10.48 -21.66 -1.79
CA PRO A 374 10.67 -21.61 -3.23
C PRO A 374 9.55 -20.83 -3.93
N CYS A 375 9.95 -19.91 -4.82
CA CYS A 375 9.03 -19.11 -5.63
C CYS A 375 8.08 -19.99 -6.45
N PRO A 376 6.77 -19.66 -6.49
CA PRO A 376 5.76 -20.46 -7.20
C PRO A 376 5.97 -20.52 -8.73
N TYR A 377 6.79 -19.62 -9.29
CA TYR A 377 7.03 -19.53 -10.74
C TYR A 377 8.38 -20.11 -11.19
N CYS A 378 9.44 -19.86 -10.43
CA CYS A 378 10.81 -20.24 -10.83
C CYS A 378 11.58 -21.05 -9.78
N GLN A 379 10.97 -21.36 -8.64
CA GLN A 379 11.56 -22.11 -7.52
C GLN A 379 12.78 -21.48 -6.83
N ALA A 380 13.25 -20.31 -7.27
CA ALA A 380 14.27 -19.56 -6.55
C ALA A 380 13.76 -19.15 -5.15
N PRO A 381 14.64 -19.04 -4.14
CA PRO A 381 14.23 -18.70 -2.79
C PRO A 381 13.62 -17.30 -2.73
N LEU A 382 12.48 -17.17 -2.04
CA LEU A 382 11.82 -15.89 -1.79
C LEU A 382 12.60 -15.06 -0.77
N GLU A 383 12.63 -13.75 -0.99
CA GLU A 383 13.21 -12.77 -0.09
C GLU A 383 12.11 -11.97 0.60
N ARG A 384 12.27 -11.77 1.91
CA ARG A 384 11.39 -10.91 2.70
C ARG A 384 11.93 -9.49 2.73
N GLN A 385 11.13 -8.53 2.31
CA GLN A 385 11.47 -7.11 2.26
C GLN A 385 10.44 -6.30 3.05
N MET A 386 10.92 -5.30 3.78
CA MET A 386 10.06 -4.30 4.41
C MET A 386 9.79 -3.17 3.42
N GLY A 387 8.61 -2.57 3.50
CA GLY A 387 8.24 -1.41 2.69
C GLY A 387 6.90 -0.83 3.09
N PHE A 388 6.44 0.15 2.33
CA PHE A 388 5.13 0.78 2.53
C PHE A 388 4.37 0.85 1.21
N ALA A 389 3.05 0.71 1.27
CA ALA A 389 2.18 0.84 0.11
C ALA A 389 1.90 2.31 -0.19
N ILE A 390 1.88 2.66 -1.47
CA ILE A 390 1.51 3.97 -1.98
C ILE A 390 0.08 3.93 -2.54
N ALA A 391 -0.27 2.84 -3.22
CA ALA A 391 -1.59 2.67 -3.80
C ALA A 391 -2.08 1.22 -3.78
N TRP A 392 -3.40 1.08 -3.87
CA TRP A 392 -4.11 -0.20 -3.88
C TRP A 392 -5.10 -0.22 -5.05
N VAL A 393 -5.22 -1.37 -5.70
CA VAL A 393 -6.20 -1.63 -6.78
C VAL A 393 -6.88 -2.96 -6.52
N ALA A 394 -8.21 -2.95 -6.56
CA ALA A 394 -9.04 -4.09 -6.22
C ALA A 394 -10.25 -4.17 -7.13
N ALA A 395 -10.57 -5.37 -7.61
CA ALA A 395 -11.88 -5.64 -8.16
C ALA A 395 -12.88 -5.90 -7.03
N LEU A 396 -14.04 -5.27 -7.15
CA LEU A 396 -15.13 -5.35 -6.19
C LEU A 396 -16.10 -6.51 -6.49
N GLY A 397 -16.08 -7.02 -7.73
CA GLY A 397 -17.08 -7.99 -8.18
C GLY A 397 -18.42 -7.33 -8.47
N ALA A 398 -19.50 -8.09 -8.31
CA ALA A 398 -20.87 -7.62 -8.53
C ALA A 398 -21.29 -6.63 -7.44
N LEU A 399 -21.89 -5.52 -7.85
CA LEU A 399 -22.42 -4.46 -6.99
C LEU A 399 -23.95 -4.51 -7.05
N GLU A 400 -24.56 -5.50 -6.38
CA GLU A 400 -26.01 -5.84 -6.49
C GLU A 400 -26.95 -4.63 -6.39
N MET A 401 -26.56 -3.68 -5.56
CA MET A 401 -27.31 -2.46 -5.31
C MET A 401 -27.28 -1.46 -6.46
N ILE A 402 -26.42 -1.61 -7.47
CA ILE A 402 -26.29 -0.75 -8.65
C ILE A 402 -26.72 -1.55 -9.87
N THR A 403 -27.86 -1.19 -10.46
CA THR A 403 -28.41 -1.87 -11.63
C THR A 403 -28.47 -0.94 -12.84
N PHE A 404 -28.55 -1.51 -14.04
CA PHE A 404 -28.72 -0.80 -15.30
C PHE A 404 -29.51 -1.66 -16.30
N LEU A 405 -30.11 -1.02 -17.30
CA LEU A 405 -30.81 -1.71 -18.39
C LEU A 405 -29.86 -2.01 -19.57
N ASP A 406 -29.90 -3.23 -20.11
CA ASP A 406 -29.20 -3.63 -21.33
C ASP A 406 -29.92 -3.14 -22.62
N GLU A 407 -29.43 -3.57 -23.78
CA GLU A 407 -29.98 -3.26 -25.11
C GLU A 407 -31.42 -3.72 -25.29
N GLU A 408 -31.80 -4.81 -24.62
CA GLU A 408 -33.14 -5.39 -24.65
C GLU A 408 -34.05 -4.86 -23.52
N GLY A 409 -33.57 -3.92 -22.70
CA GLY A 409 -34.32 -3.37 -21.57
C GLY A 409 -34.40 -4.30 -20.36
N ARG A 410 -33.53 -5.31 -20.26
CA ARG A 410 -33.43 -6.19 -19.09
C ARG A 410 -32.51 -5.57 -18.05
N SER A 411 -32.87 -5.73 -16.78
CA SER A 411 -32.09 -5.24 -15.65
C SER A 411 -30.90 -6.15 -15.35
N HIS A 412 -29.71 -5.57 -15.24
CA HIS A 412 -28.46 -6.24 -14.86
C HIS A 412 -27.78 -5.50 -13.72
N THR A 413 -27.01 -6.24 -12.92
CA THR A 413 -26.14 -5.69 -11.88
C THR A 413 -24.82 -5.20 -12.46
N SER A 414 -24.33 -4.06 -11.98
CA SER A 414 -23.02 -3.51 -12.35
C SER A 414 -21.89 -4.22 -11.60
N TYR A 415 -20.67 -4.12 -12.13
CA TYR A 415 -19.44 -4.64 -11.55
C TYR A 415 -18.48 -3.50 -11.25
N GLY A 416 -17.66 -3.62 -10.20
CA GLY A 416 -16.80 -2.52 -9.73
C GLY A 416 -15.31 -2.82 -9.76
N VAL A 417 -14.50 -1.79 -10.03
CA VAL A 417 -13.09 -1.72 -9.63
C VAL A 417 -12.89 -0.48 -8.76
N TYR A 418 -12.11 -0.64 -7.70
CA TYR A 418 -11.72 0.42 -6.78
C TYR A 418 -10.21 0.59 -6.81
N SER A 419 -9.74 1.83 -6.81
CA SER A 419 -8.34 2.12 -6.50
C SER A 419 -8.21 3.30 -5.55
N ARG A 420 -7.11 3.29 -4.79
CA ARG A 420 -6.76 4.35 -3.85
C ARG A 420 -5.27 4.64 -3.94
N LEU A 421 -4.92 5.92 -4.00
CA LEU A 421 -3.55 6.43 -3.96
C LEU A 421 -3.40 7.36 -2.75
N SER A 422 -2.47 7.06 -1.85
CA SER A 422 -2.11 7.98 -0.76
C SER A 422 -1.16 9.06 -1.28
N LEU A 423 -1.60 10.31 -1.25
CA LEU A 423 -0.75 11.44 -1.66
C LEU A 423 0.34 11.71 -0.62
N ASP A 424 0.08 11.41 0.66
CA ASP A 424 1.09 11.47 1.72
C ASP A 424 2.19 10.43 1.51
N ALA A 425 1.83 9.16 1.22
CA ALA A 425 2.80 8.11 0.93
C ALA A 425 3.62 8.43 -0.32
N ALA A 426 2.96 8.96 -1.36
CA ALA A 426 3.62 9.36 -2.59
C ALA A 426 4.61 10.50 -2.33
N LEU A 427 4.23 11.53 -1.56
CA LEU A 427 5.13 12.63 -1.21
C LEU A 427 6.35 12.14 -0.42
N LEU A 428 6.15 11.22 0.52
CA LEU A 428 7.25 10.59 1.24
C LEU A 428 8.19 9.84 0.29
N ALA A 429 7.64 8.97 -0.57
CA ALA A 429 8.43 8.20 -1.53
C ALA A 429 9.22 9.10 -2.47
N LEU A 430 8.62 10.21 -2.91
CA LEU A 430 9.29 11.22 -3.71
C LEU A 430 10.42 11.91 -2.92
N ALA A 431 10.21 12.26 -1.65
CA ALA A 431 11.25 12.86 -0.82
C ALA A 431 12.40 11.88 -0.50
N GLU A 432 12.10 10.59 -0.31
CA GLU A 432 13.13 9.54 -0.19
C GLU A 432 13.92 9.37 -1.48
N GLN A 433 13.26 9.45 -2.64
CA GLN A 433 13.94 9.34 -3.93
C GLN A 433 14.77 10.58 -4.27
N HIS A 434 14.25 11.76 -3.94
CA HIS A 434 14.75 13.06 -4.43
C HIS A 434 15.39 13.88 -3.31
N HIS A 435 16.48 13.35 -2.73
CA HIS A 435 17.28 14.07 -1.75
C HIS A 435 18.78 13.78 -1.89
N ASN A 436 19.59 14.53 -1.14
CA ASN A 436 21.01 14.23 -0.90
C ASN A 436 21.39 14.60 0.53
N ALA A 437 22.69 14.61 0.83
CA ALA A 437 23.21 14.92 2.16
C ALA A 437 22.84 16.32 2.68
N HIS A 438 22.46 17.25 1.79
CA HIS A 438 22.20 18.65 2.13
C HIS A 438 20.71 19.04 2.12
N GLY A 439 19.83 18.21 1.59
CA GLY A 439 18.40 18.51 1.52
C GLY A 439 17.68 17.84 0.36
N LEU A 440 16.48 18.35 0.05
CA LEU A 440 15.66 17.88 -1.06
C LEU A 440 16.30 18.26 -2.41
N LYS A 441 15.88 17.57 -3.46
CA LYS A 441 16.37 17.74 -4.84
C LYS A 441 15.23 17.47 -5.82
N TRP A 442 14.24 18.35 -5.88
CA TRP A 442 13.02 18.11 -6.65
C TRP A 442 13.26 18.11 -8.17
N PRO A 443 12.63 17.18 -8.91
CA PRO A 443 12.48 17.30 -10.36
C PRO A 443 11.75 18.59 -10.74
N VAL A 444 12.06 19.17 -11.90
CA VAL A 444 11.48 20.46 -12.35
C VAL A 444 9.95 20.43 -12.36
N VAL A 445 9.35 19.31 -12.78
CA VAL A 445 7.90 19.15 -12.89
C VAL A 445 7.15 19.10 -11.55
N LEU A 446 7.86 18.79 -10.46
CA LEU A 446 7.31 18.67 -9.11
C LEU A 446 7.65 19.86 -8.21
N ALA A 447 8.78 20.52 -8.47
CA ALA A 447 9.31 21.55 -7.59
C ALA A 447 8.28 22.65 -7.31
N PRO A 448 8.18 23.15 -6.07
CA PRO A 448 7.17 24.17 -5.75
C PRO A 448 7.42 25.48 -6.50
N TYR A 449 8.69 25.77 -6.78
CA TYR A 449 9.12 26.83 -7.68
C TYR A 449 10.24 26.30 -8.57
N ALA A 450 10.31 26.75 -9.81
CA ALA A 450 11.36 26.38 -10.74
C ALA A 450 12.72 26.98 -10.31
N ILE A 451 12.70 28.19 -9.75
CA ILE A 451 13.89 28.98 -9.45
C ILE A 451 13.90 29.46 -8.00
N HIS A 452 15.06 29.37 -7.35
CA HIS A 452 15.40 30.12 -6.16
C HIS A 452 16.26 31.33 -6.55
N LEU A 453 15.70 32.54 -6.51
CA LEU A 453 16.45 33.78 -6.77
C LEU A 453 16.95 34.33 -5.43
N ILE A 454 18.27 34.36 -5.25
CA ILE A 454 18.93 34.85 -4.04
C ILE A 454 19.64 36.17 -4.36
N VAL A 455 19.33 37.21 -3.59
CA VAL A 455 20.04 38.49 -3.61
C VAL A 455 20.93 38.63 -2.37
N LEU A 456 22.19 38.98 -2.59
CA LEU A 456 23.21 39.15 -1.56
C LEU A 456 23.53 40.63 -1.33
N GLY A 457 23.81 41.00 -0.08
CA GLY A 457 24.12 42.37 0.33
C GLY A 457 22.97 43.07 1.06
N GLY A 458 21.73 42.59 0.89
CA GLY A 458 20.55 43.09 1.61
C GLY A 458 20.42 44.61 1.50
N ARG A 459 20.06 45.27 2.61
CA ARG A 459 19.91 46.74 2.66
C ARG A 459 21.22 47.51 2.37
N LYS A 460 22.37 46.84 2.44
CA LYS A 460 23.69 47.47 2.16
C LYS A 460 24.01 47.55 0.66
N ALA A 461 23.23 46.89 -0.19
CA ALA A 461 23.41 46.88 -1.64
C ALA A 461 22.07 47.10 -2.38
N PRO A 462 21.48 48.32 -2.30
CA PRO A 462 20.15 48.60 -2.86
C PRO A 462 20.06 48.32 -4.38
N GLN A 463 21.15 48.56 -5.12
CA GLN A 463 21.23 48.26 -6.56
C GLN A 463 21.05 46.77 -6.87
N VAL A 464 21.49 45.88 -5.98
CA VAL A 464 21.31 44.42 -6.16
C VAL A 464 19.86 44.02 -5.92
N LEU A 465 19.16 44.69 -4.98
CA LEU A 465 17.74 44.48 -4.73
C LEU A 465 16.90 44.97 -5.91
N GLU A 466 17.19 46.15 -6.44
CA GLU A 466 16.52 46.71 -7.62
C GLU A 466 16.67 45.80 -8.84
N GLU A 467 17.89 45.32 -9.10
CA GLU A 467 18.13 44.38 -10.21
C GLU A 467 17.49 43.01 -9.95
N GLY A 468 17.48 42.55 -8.69
CA GLY A 468 16.78 41.34 -8.28
C GLY A 468 15.29 41.39 -8.57
N GLU A 469 14.62 42.50 -8.23
CA GLU A 469 13.21 42.74 -8.56
C GLU A 469 12.96 42.80 -10.06
N ARG A 470 13.87 43.45 -10.82
CA ARG A 470 13.79 43.48 -12.28
C ARG A 470 13.87 42.08 -12.88
N LEU A 471 14.83 41.27 -12.44
CA LEU A 471 15.01 39.91 -12.90
C LEU A 471 13.84 39.01 -12.48
N TYR A 472 13.35 39.16 -11.25
CA TYR A 472 12.15 38.48 -10.77
C TYR A 472 10.94 38.76 -11.65
N GLY A 473 10.65 40.05 -11.93
CA GLY A 473 9.55 40.45 -12.81
C GLY A 473 9.71 39.92 -14.24
N LEU A 474 10.94 39.93 -14.79
CA LEU A 474 11.24 39.38 -16.11
C LEU A 474 10.94 37.87 -16.19
N LEU A 475 11.37 37.10 -15.19
CA LEU A 475 11.13 35.66 -15.11
C LEU A 475 9.65 35.34 -14.92
N GLN A 476 8.94 36.09 -14.07
CA GLN A 476 7.51 35.93 -13.87
C GLN A 476 6.69 36.25 -15.11
N ALA A 477 7.02 37.32 -15.83
CA ALA A 477 6.37 37.68 -17.09
C ALA A 477 6.54 36.59 -18.17
N ALA A 478 7.59 35.78 -18.08
CA ALA A 478 7.82 34.62 -18.93
C ALA A 478 7.13 33.33 -18.43
N GLY A 479 6.33 33.40 -17.35
CA GLY A 479 5.62 32.26 -16.77
C GLY A 479 6.48 31.35 -15.90
N VAL A 480 7.69 31.77 -15.53
CA VAL A 480 8.59 30.98 -14.67
C VAL A 480 8.24 31.22 -13.20
N SER A 481 8.05 30.15 -12.43
CA SER A 481 7.82 30.25 -10.99
C SER A 481 9.12 30.50 -10.24
N VAL A 482 9.19 31.62 -9.52
CA VAL A 482 10.39 32.05 -8.79
C VAL A 482 10.07 32.22 -7.31
N LEU A 483 10.89 31.60 -6.46
CA LEU A 483 10.99 31.90 -5.04
C LEU A 483 12.08 32.97 -4.87
N TYR A 484 11.69 34.18 -4.51
CA TYR A 484 12.61 35.29 -4.32
C TYR A 484 13.02 35.39 -2.84
N ASP A 485 14.31 35.21 -2.56
CA ASP A 485 14.89 35.34 -1.22
C ASP A 485 15.56 36.72 -1.08
N ASP A 486 14.72 37.69 -0.73
CA ASP A 486 15.05 39.09 -0.45
C ASP A 486 15.38 39.36 1.04
N ARG A 487 15.36 38.31 1.87
CA ARG A 487 15.51 38.42 3.33
C ARG A 487 16.83 39.09 3.72
N ASP A 488 16.80 39.88 4.79
CA ASP A 488 18.01 40.51 5.36
C ASP A 488 18.72 39.55 6.33
N VAL A 489 19.20 38.43 5.81
CA VAL A 489 19.95 37.39 6.54
C VAL A 489 21.27 37.08 5.85
N SER A 490 22.18 36.41 6.57
CA SER A 490 23.52 36.11 6.02
C SER A 490 23.43 35.21 4.76
N PRO A 491 24.38 35.34 3.81
CA PRO A 491 24.42 34.48 2.62
C PRO A 491 24.41 32.98 2.95
N GLY A 492 25.14 32.57 4.00
CA GLY A 492 25.20 31.17 4.43
C GLY A 492 23.83 30.61 4.83
N VAL A 493 22.99 31.42 5.49
CA VAL A 493 21.61 31.03 5.83
C VAL A 493 20.77 30.87 4.57
N LYS A 494 20.85 31.83 3.63
CA LYS A 494 20.12 31.75 2.35
C LYS A 494 20.48 30.49 1.55
N PHE A 495 21.78 30.20 1.42
CA PHE A 495 22.24 29.02 0.69
C PHE A 495 21.83 27.72 1.37
N ASN A 496 21.96 27.65 2.70
CA ASN A 496 21.51 26.48 3.46
C ASN A 496 20.00 26.24 3.29
N ASP A 497 19.18 27.29 3.40
CA ASP A 497 17.74 27.18 3.18
C ASP A 497 17.43 26.77 1.73
N ALA A 498 18.15 27.31 0.75
CA ALA A 498 17.98 26.93 -0.65
C ALA A 498 18.33 25.46 -0.90
N ASP A 499 19.39 24.94 -0.29
CA ASP A 499 19.82 23.55 -0.41
C ASP A 499 18.84 22.60 0.29
N LEU A 500 18.27 23.02 1.43
CA LEU A 500 17.21 22.31 2.16
C LEU A 500 15.91 22.23 1.36
N ILE A 501 15.44 23.36 0.84
CA ILE A 501 14.21 23.47 0.04
C ILE A 501 14.36 22.67 -1.26
N GLY A 502 15.53 22.72 -1.89
CA GLY A 502 15.83 21.83 -3.01
C GLY A 502 15.19 22.21 -4.34
N LEU A 503 15.06 23.51 -4.62
CA LEU A 503 14.56 23.98 -5.92
C LEU A 503 15.55 23.63 -7.05
N PRO A 504 15.08 23.31 -8.27
CA PRO A 504 15.93 22.79 -9.35
C PRO A 504 17.05 23.74 -9.77
N LEU A 505 16.76 25.04 -9.81
CA LEU A 505 17.71 26.05 -10.28
C LEU A 505 17.85 27.17 -9.25
N ARG A 506 19.08 27.54 -8.92
CA ARG A 506 19.41 28.70 -8.10
C ARG A 506 20.02 29.78 -8.97
N LEU A 507 19.51 31.02 -8.85
CA LEU A 507 20.11 32.23 -9.40
C LEU A 507 20.61 33.08 -8.24
N THR A 508 21.86 33.53 -8.29
CA THR A 508 22.46 34.34 -7.23
C THR A 508 22.96 35.66 -7.80
N LEU A 509 22.41 36.75 -7.28
CA LEU A 509 22.85 38.11 -7.54
C LEU A 509 23.62 38.65 -6.34
N SER A 510 24.79 39.20 -6.60
CA SER A 510 25.67 39.82 -5.61
C SER A 510 26.22 41.13 -6.19
N PRO A 511 26.82 42.01 -5.35
CA PRO A 511 27.50 43.20 -5.85
C PRO A 511 28.52 42.87 -6.95
N ARG A 512 29.31 41.80 -6.74
CA ARG A 512 30.33 41.35 -7.69
C ARG A 512 29.75 40.89 -9.04
N THR A 513 28.66 40.12 -9.02
CA THR A 513 28.05 39.65 -10.28
C THR A 513 27.35 40.80 -11.00
N LEU A 514 26.75 41.73 -10.25
CA LEU A 514 26.10 42.93 -10.80
C LEU A 514 27.10 43.87 -11.50
N GLU A 515 28.27 44.11 -10.90
CA GLU A 515 29.36 44.86 -11.53
C GLU A 515 29.80 44.27 -12.88
N ALA A 516 29.71 42.94 -13.02
CA ALA A 516 30.00 42.22 -14.25
C ALA A 516 28.78 42.08 -15.19
N ALA A 517 27.67 42.76 -14.91
CA ALA A 517 26.39 42.64 -15.63
C ALA A 517 25.91 41.18 -15.80
N ALA A 518 26.13 40.36 -14.76
CA ALA A 518 25.93 38.92 -14.78
C ALA A 518 25.22 38.40 -13.54
N VAL A 519 24.82 37.12 -13.60
CA VAL A 519 24.19 36.37 -12.51
C VAL A 519 24.83 34.99 -12.43
N GLU A 520 25.06 34.51 -11.22
CA GLU A 520 25.54 33.15 -11.00
C GLU A 520 24.34 32.19 -11.02
N VAL A 521 24.43 31.13 -11.82
CA VAL A 521 23.38 30.12 -11.96
C VAL A 521 23.92 28.75 -11.57
N LYS A 522 23.11 27.97 -10.86
CA LYS A 522 23.49 26.63 -10.41
C LYS A 522 22.29 25.71 -10.42
N TRP A 523 22.38 24.62 -11.18
CA TRP A 523 21.43 23.52 -11.06
C TRP A 523 21.68 22.77 -9.76
N ARG A 524 20.61 22.40 -9.06
CA ARG A 524 20.68 21.70 -7.77
C ARG A 524 21.39 20.35 -7.86
N GLU A 525 21.36 19.75 -9.05
CA GLU A 525 22.01 18.48 -9.37
C GLU A 525 23.51 18.62 -9.64
N GLU A 526 23.96 19.81 -10.01
CA GLU A 526 25.32 20.07 -10.49
C GLU A 526 26.21 20.56 -9.34
N ALA A 527 27.48 20.15 -9.35
CA ALA A 527 28.44 20.57 -8.34
C ALA A 527 28.87 22.03 -8.54
N GLU A 528 29.09 22.42 -9.79
CA GLU A 528 29.62 23.72 -10.19
C GLU A 528 28.49 24.72 -10.51
N SER A 529 28.78 26.00 -10.30
CA SER A 529 27.97 27.09 -10.79
C SER A 529 28.62 27.73 -12.02
N GLN A 530 27.83 28.40 -12.83
CA GLN A 530 28.30 29.16 -13.99
C GLN A 530 27.80 30.60 -13.92
N THR A 531 28.57 31.54 -14.45
CA THR A 531 28.17 32.95 -14.52
C THR A 531 27.62 33.24 -15.91
N LEU A 532 26.40 33.79 -15.98
CA LEU A 532 25.73 34.13 -17.23
C LEU A 532 25.42 35.63 -17.30
N PRO A 533 25.54 36.27 -18.48
CA PRO A 533 25.10 37.64 -18.66
C PRO A 533 23.60 37.80 -18.35
N LEU A 534 23.24 38.89 -17.67
CA LEU A 534 21.85 39.23 -17.35
C LEU A 534 20.98 39.33 -18.62
N ALA A 535 21.56 39.79 -19.74
CA ALA A 535 20.86 39.93 -21.00
C ALA A 535 20.36 38.60 -21.59
N THR A 536 21.05 37.48 -21.33
CA THR A 536 20.77 36.18 -21.94
C THR A 536 20.22 35.15 -20.95
N VAL A 537 20.15 35.48 -19.65
CA VAL A 537 19.76 34.51 -18.62
C VAL A 537 18.35 33.96 -18.81
N LEU A 538 17.39 34.79 -19.25
CA LEU A 538 16.00 34.35 -19.43
C LEU A 538 15.88 33.23 -20.47
N GLU A 539 16.50 33.41 -21.63
CA GLU A 539 16.46 32.42 -22.71
C GLU A 539 17.14 31.12 -22.29
N TRP A 540 18.29 31.24 -21.62
CA TRP A 540 19.02 30.09 -21.09
C TRP A 540 18.18 29.32 -20.06
N VAL A 541 17.52 30.03 -19.13
CA VAL A 541 16.63 29.46 -18.13
C VAL A 541 15.48 28.72 -18.80
N ARG A 542 14.78 29.34 -19.76
CA ARG A 542 13.63 28.72 -20.43
C ARG A 542 14.02 27.43 -21.14
N ARG A 543 15.15 27.45 -21.87
CA ARG A 543 15.66 26.25 -22.54
C ARG A 543 16.02 25.15 -21.52
N GLY A 544 16.79 25.50 -20.49
CA GLY A 544 17.24 24.52 -19.50
C GLY A 544 16.11 23.90 -18.70
N LEU A 545 15.08 24.68 -18.35
CA LEU A 545 13.87 24.17 -17.70
C LEU A 545 13.06 23.28 -18.64
N ALA A 546 12.89 23.65 -19.91
CA ALA A 546 12.16 22.83 -20.88
C ALA A 546 12.82 21.46 -21.09
N GLU A 547 14.15 21.43 -21.28
CA GLU A 547 14.93 20.20 -21.41
C GLU A 547 14.75 19.28 -20.19
N ARG A 548 14.81 19.84 -18.97
CA ARG A 548 14.72 19.10 -17.71
C ARG A 548 13.29 18.83 -17.20
N SER A 549 12.27 19.36 -17.88
CA SER A 549 10.86 19.10 -17.56
C SER A 549 10.29 17.89 -18.31
N THR A 550 11.04 17.30 -19.23
CA THR A 550 10.57 16.13 -19.97
C THR A 550 10.61 14.89 -19.09
N LEU A 551 9.42 14.37 -18.79
CA LEU A 551 9.28 13.07 -18.15
C LEU A 551 9.41 11.95 -19.20
N PRO A 552 9.91 10.77 -18.82
CA PRO A 552 9.85 9.59 -19.68
C PRO A 552 8.42 9.36 -20.17
N GLN A 553 8.28 8.88 -21.41
CA GLN A 553 6.97 8.46 -21.89
C GLN A 553 6.48 7.26 -21.06
N PRO A 554 5.19 7.22 -20.70
CA PRO A 554 4.63 6.03 -20.09
C PRO A 554 4.78 4.85 -21.05
N HIS A 555 5.10 3.69 -20.50
CA HIS A 555 5.17 2.43 -21.22
C HIS A 555 4.35 1.40 -20.45
N GLU A 556 3.95 0.33 -21.15
CA GLU A 556 3.14 -0.72 -20.55
C GLU A 556 3.93 -1.44 -19.45
N PHE A 557 3.31 -1.53 -18.29
CA PHE A 557 3.79 -2.32 -17.17
C PHE A 557 3.63 -3.79 -17.54
N THR A 558 4.74 -4.52 -17.52
CA THR A 558 4.81 -5.92 -18.01
C THR A 558 5.02 -6.94 -16.89
N GLY A 559 5.11 -6.49 -15.63
CA GLY A 559 5.42 -7.32 -14.46
C GLY A 559 4.23 -7.65 -13.56
#